data_AF-A0A1G6GER6-F1
#
_entry.id   AF-A0A1G6GER6-F1
#
_cell.length_a   1.000
_cell.length_b   1.000
_cell.length_c   1.000
_cell.angle_alpha   90.00
_cell.angle_beta   90.00
_cell.angle_gamma   90.00
#
_symmetry.space_group_name_H-M   'P 1'
#
loop_
_entity.id
_entity.type
_entity.pdbx_description
1 polymer ?
#
loop_
_entity_poly.entity_id
_entity_poly.type
_entity_poly.pdbx_seq_one_letter_code
_entity_poly.pdbx_strand_id
1 'polypeptide(L)'
;MPVDGRRVLIRVRVRRMRCPVTGCKRQTFREQVPGLLERYQRRTVRLREQVRAIVRELAGRASARLLPAVGITAGRDTALRTLMGIALPERAVPVVLGIDDFALRRSRNYATVMIDADTGARIDVIPGRGAQPVTDWLHEHPGVQTVCRDGSTAYAQAVRDALPGAVQVSDRWHLWHGLAEAVAKEVADHSACWASATGVQDGPRARTTAERWTQVHGLLEQGVGLMDCSRRLNLSLNTVKRYARANAPERLQRVPKYRPTLVDPYRDHLRTRRAAEPGVAVQQLLREIRELGYPGSANLLTRYLNQGRAEDDHPHLSPRRAARLLLTRPDKLTTSQQERLAQLAGACPEITDALSLVQGFAALLKPDQSNATALQAWAAAAQVADLPHLHSFVRGIEQDHDAVIAAITTPHHNGRTEGVNTRTKMLKRQMYGRAGFALLRHRILLG
;
A
#
# COMPACT_ATOMS: atom_id res chain seq x y z
N MET A 1 0.72 7.50 45.65
CA MET A 1 0.87 8.10 44.31
C MET A 1 1.96 9.14 44.37
N PRO A 2 2.73 9.37 43.29
CA PRO A 2 3.56 10.56 43.24
C PRO A 2 2.70 11.81 43.42
N VAL A 3 3.25 12.81 44.10
CA VAL A 3 2.64 14.14 44.27
C VAL A 3 3.63 15.13 43.70
N ASP A 4 3.20 15.91 42.70
CA ASP A 4 4.08 16.86 42.00
C ASP A 4 5.37 16.22 41.46
N GLY A 5 5.25 15.03 40.85
CA GLY A 5 6.40 14.27 40.34
C GLY A 5 7.33 13.68 41.42
N ARG A 6 7.02 13.87 42.70
CA ARG A 6 7.84 13.37 43.82
C ARG A 6 7.30 12.04 44.33
N ARG A 7 8.22 11.12 44.63
CA ARG A 7 7.89 9.79 45.15
C ARG A 7 7.29 9.91 46.56
N VAL A 8 6.14 9.30 46.78
CA VAL A 8 5.49 9.22 48.10
C VAL A 8 5.51 7.78 48.62
N LEU A 9 5.88 7.61 49.89
CA LEU A 9 5.81 6.34 50.60
C LEU A 9 4.62 6.36 51.56
N ILE A 10 3.73 5.37 51.44
CA ILE A 10 2.62 5.18 52.38
C ILE A 10 3.02 4.07 53.36
N ARG A 11 3.09 4.41 54.64
CA ARG A 11 3.28 3.44 55.73
C ARG A 11 1.90 3.07 56.27
N VAL A 12 1.54 1.80 56.17
CA VAL A 12 0.27 1.27 56.69
C VAL A 12 0.55 0.25 57.78
N ARG A 13 -0.23 0.34 58.86
CA ARG A 13 -0.29 -0.65 59.93
C ARG A 13 -1.53 -1.52 59.68
N VAL A 14 -1.33 -2.81 59.42
CA VAL A 14 -2.41 -3.77 59.13
C VAL A 14 -2.37 -4.92 60.12
N ARG A 15 -3.54 -5.45 60.49
CA ARG A 15 -3.63 -6.58 61.41
C ARG A 15 -3.19 -7.87 60.74
N ARG A 16 -2.47 -8.72 61.48
CA ARG A 16 -2.24 -10.13 61.13
C ARG A 16 -3.29 -10.96 61.86
N MET A 17 -4.12 -11.67 61.11
CA MET A 17 -5.22 -12.47 61.64
C MET A 17 -4.90 -13.96 61.51
N ARG A 18 -5.44 -14.76 62.42
CA ARG A 18 -5.31 -16.23 62.44
C ARG A 18 -6.69 -16.85 62.26
N CYS A 19 -6.80 -17.83 61.36
CA CYS A 19 -8.03 -18.62 61.23
C CYS A 19 -8.11 -19.62 62.40
N PRO A 20 -9.22 -19.67 63.16
CA PRO A 20 -9.36 -20.60 64.29
C PRO A 20 -9.69 -22.03 63.85
N VAL A 21 -10.10 -22.26 62.59
CA VAL A 21 -10.53 -23.57 62.09
C VAL A 21 -9.33 -24.49 61.84
N THR A 22 -9.29 -25.60 62.58
CA THR A 22 -8.34 -26.71 62.38
C THR A 22 -8.52 -27.32 60.99
N GLY A 23 -7.42 -27.48 60.24
CA GLY A 23 -7.45 -27.99 58.86
C GLY A 23 -7.59 -26.91 57.77
N CYS A 24 -7.82 -25.64 58.11
CA CYS A 24 -7.83 -24.56 57.11
C CYS A 24 -6.44 -24.36 56.47
N LYS A 25 -6.36 -24.42 55.13
CA LYS A 25 -5.12 -24.16 54.38
C LYS A 25 -4.58 -22.73 54.53
N ARG A 26 -5.41 -21.77 54.97
CA ARG A 26 -5.02 -20.36 55.21
C ARG A 26 -5.08 -20.03 56.70
N GLN A 27 -4.15 -20.58 57.48
CA GLN A 27 -4.10 -20.35 58.93
C GLN A 27 -3.74 -18.92 59.32
N THR A 28 -2.98 -18.18 58.51
CA THR A 28 -2.68 -16.77 58.78
C THR A 28 -2.88 -15.92 57.53
N PHE A 29 -3.42 -14.72 57.72
CA PHE A 29 -3.63 -13.76 56.65
C PHE A 29 -3.50 -12.34 57.21
N ARG A 30 -3.27 -11.37 56.33
CA ARG A 30 -3.15 -9.96 56.70
C ARG A 30 -4.41 -9.23 56.25
N GLU A 31 -4.87 -8.30 57.08
CA GLU A 31 -5.89 -7.33 56.72
C GLU A 31 -5.54 -6.67 55.38
N GLN A 32 -6.51 -6.66 54.47
CA GLN A 32 -6.40 -5.94 53.20
C GLN A 32 -7.08 -4.58 53.40
N VAL A 33 -6.44 -3.52 52.91
CA VAL A 33 -7.03 -2.18 52.91
C VAL A 33 -7.65 -1.96 51.52
N PRO A 34 -8.99 -2.04 51.39
CA PRO A 34 -9.65 -1.93 50.09
C PRO A 34 -9.26 -0.65 49.35
N GLY A 35 -9.05 -0.74 48.04
CA GLY A 35 -8.64 0.39 47.20
C GLY A 35 -7.19 0.86 47.37
N LEU A 36 -6.49 0.45 48.43
CA LEU A 36 -5.10 0.83 48.66
C LEU A 36 -4.12 -0.30 48.29
N LEU A 37 -4.29 -1.49 48.88
CA LEU A 37 -3.38 -2.62 48.69
C LEU A 37 -4.15 -3.90 48.38
N GLU A 38 -3.55 -4.72 47.53
CA GLU A 38 -3.97 -6.10 47.29
C GLU A 38 -2.88 -7.08 47.73
N ARG A 39 -3.24 -8.35 47.84
CA ARG A 39 -2.34 -9.41 48.31
C ARG A 39 -1.03 -9.44 47.50
N TYR A 40 0.09 -9.48 48.22
CA TYR A 40 1.47 -9.47 47.70
C TYR A 40 1.89 -8.22 46.90
N GLN A 41 1.04 -7.21 46.76
CA GLN A 41 1.39 -5.99 46.04
C GLN A 41 2.27 -5.08 46.89
N ARG A 42 3.32 -4.56 46.26
CA ARG A 42 4.23 -3.55 46.84
C ARG A 42 3.95 -2.13 46.31
N ARG A 43 2.81 -1.97 45.64
CA ARG A 43 2.36 -0.73 44.99
C ARG A 43 0.89 -0.55 45.30
N THR A 44 0.48 0.70 45.44
CA THR A 44 -0.94 1.00 45.61
C THR A 44 -1.72 0.65 44.35
N VAL A 45 -3.00 0.28 44.48
CA VAL A 45 -3.89 0.02 43.33
C VAL A 45 -3.86 1.20 42.36
N ARG A 46 -4.02 2.43 42.88
CA ARG A 46 -3.96 3.66 42.09
C ARG A 46 -2.62 3.86 41.35
N LEU A 47 -1.50 3.38 41.90
CA LEU A 47 -0.17 3.49 41.26
C LEU A 47 -0.07 2.51 40.11
N ARG A 48 -0.59 1.29 40.32
CA ARG A 48 -0.69 0.30 39.26
C ARG A 48 -1.53 0.81 38.10
N GLU A 49 -2.67 1.46 38.36
CA GLU A 49 -3.53 1.99 37.29
C GLU A 49 -2.85 3.12 36.48
N GLN A 50 -2.10 4.03 37.13
CA GLN A 50 -1.30 5.02 36.39
C GLN A 50 -0.22 4.36 35.53
N VAL A 51 0.46 3.33 36.05
CA VAL A 51 1.44 2.58 35.25
C VAL A 51 0.74 1.89 34.08
N ARG A 52 -0.42 1.26 34.29
CA ARG A 52 -1.21 0.62 33.22
C ARG A 52 -1.56 1.60 32.10
N ALA A 53 -2.05 2.80 32.45
CA ALA A 53 -2.37 3.83 31.47
C ALA A 53 -1.15 4.21 30.62
N ILE A 54 0.01 4.42 31.25
CA ILE A 54 1.24 4.79 30.54
C ILE A 54 1.76 3.64 29.67
N VAL A 55 1.77 2.40 30.17
CA VAL A 55 2.33 1.26 29.41
C VAL A 55 1.45 0.83 28.24
N ARG A 56 0.13 1.09 28.32
CA ARG A 56 -0.81 0.88 27.21
C ARG A 56 -0.40 1.72 26.00
N GLU A 57 -0.15 3.01 26.23
CA GLU A 57 0.25 3.94 25.17
C GLU A 57 1.70 3.77 24.74
N LEU A 58 2.61 3.63 25.71
CA LEU A 58 4.05 3.58 25.50
C LEU A 58 4.56 2.23 26.00
N ALA A 59 4.91 1.28 25.13
CA ALA A 59 5.39 -0.03 25.58
C ALA A 59 6.89 -0.07 25.94
N GLY A 60 7.24 -0.92 26.91
CA GLY A 60 8.61 -1.34 27.19
C GLY A 60 9.57 -0.20 27.56
N ARG A 61 10.57 0.05 26.71
CA ARG A 61 11.61 1.08 26.99
C ARG A 61 11.04 2.50 26.93
N ALA A 62 10.02 2.74 26.12
CA ALA A 62 9.42 4.07 26.02
C ALA A 62 8.75 4.46 27.34
N SER A 63 7.94 3.57 27.93
CA SER A 63 7.36 3.82 29.26
C SER A 63 8.41 3.86 30.36
N ALA A 64 9.43 3.00 30.34
CA ALA A 64 10.51 3.05 31.34
C ALA A 64 11.25 4.40 31.36
N ARG A 65 11.32 5.11 30.23
CA ARG A 65 11.89 6.47 30.14
C ARG A 65 10.92 7.56 30.61
N LEU A 66 9.62 7.40 30.37
CA LEU A 66 8.62 8.40 30.77
C LEU A 66 8.26 8.32 32.26
N LEU A 67 8.16 7.11 32.83
CA LEU A 67 7.70 6.90 34.20
C LEU A 67 8.47 7.74 35.24
N PRO A 68 9.81 7.92 35.16
CA PRO A 68 10.54 8.81 36.07
C PRO A 68 10.08 10.27 36.03
N ALA A 69 9.69 10.79 34.86
CA ALA A 69 9.22 12.18 34.73
C ALA A 69 7.89 12.43 35.47
N VAL A 70 7.13 11.37 35.77
CA VAL A 70 5.91 11.45 36.60
C VAL A 70 6.12 10.89 38.01
N GLY A 71 7.38 10.75 38.46
CA GLY A 71 7.72 10.29 39.80
C GLY A 71 7.54 8.79 40.05
N ILE A 72 7.50 7.97 38.99
CA ILE A 72 7.32 6.52 39.08
C ILE A 72 8.60 5.79 38.63
N THR A 73 9.13 4.91 39.50
CA THR A 73 10.28 4.07 39.16
C THR A 73 9.82 2.68 38.71
N ALA A 74 10.00 2.36 37.43
CA ALA A 74 9.86 0.99 36.92
C ALA A 74 10.78 0.73 35.71
N GLY A 75 11.41 -0.44 35.68
CA GLY A 75 12.20 -0.89 34.54
C GLY A 75 11.34 -1.41 33.38
N ARG A 76 11.98 -1.59 32.22
CA ARG A 76 11.37 -2.13 30.98
C ARG A 76 10.57 -3.40 31.22
N ASP A 77 11.13 -4.38 31.92
CA ASP A 77 10.48 -5.69 32.07
C ASP A 77 9.27 -5.61 33.00
N THR A 78 9.30 -4.70 33.97
CA THR A 78 8.12 -4.40 34.78
C THR A 78 7.03 -3.72 33.96
N ALA A 79 7.40 -2.77 33.10
CA ALA A 79 6.44 -2.13 32.18
C ALA A 79 5.79 -3.14 31.24
N LEU A 80 6.57 -4.06 30.66
CA LEU A 80 6.05 -5.14 29.80
C LEU A 80 5.16 -6.11 30.57
N ARG A 81 5.55 -6.53 31.78
CA ARG A 81 4.72 -7.41 32.62
C ARG A 81 3.41 -6.73 33.03
N THR A 82 3.45 -5.45 33.37
CA THR A 82 2.24 -4.67 33.69
C THR A 82 1.33 -4.54 32.48
N LEU A 83 1.89 -4.28 31.29
CA LEU A 83 1.13 -4.25 30.03
C LEU A 83 0.45 -5.59 29.75
N MET A 84 1.20 -6.70 29.75
CA MET A 84 0.66 -8.04 29.49
C MET A 84 -0.35 -8.53 30.53
N GLY A 85 -0.37 -7.91 31.71
CA GLY A 85 -1.35 -8.18 32.76
C GLY A 85 -2.58 -7.29 32.72
N ILE A 86 -2.75 -6.43 31.69
CA ILE A 86 -4.01 -5.72 31.45
C ILE A 86 -4.98 -6.71 30.80
N ALA A 87 -6.19 -6.83 31.33
CA ALA A 87 -7.20 -7.68 30.70
C ALA A 87 -7.52 -7.13 29.30
N LEU A 88 -7.57 -8.02 28.31
CA LEU A 88 -8.07 -7.65 26.99
C LEU A 88 -9.57 -7.38 27.09
N PRO A 89 -10.10 -6.41 26.33
CA PRO A 89 -11.54 -6.19 26.28
C PRO A 89 -12.22 -7.43 25.69
N GLU A 90 -13.26 -7.94 26.37
CA GLU A 90 -14.16 -8.92 25.78
C GLU A 90 -14.94 -8.24 24.66
N ARG A 91 -14.96 -8.87 23.49
CA ARG A 91 -15.63 -8.36 22.29
C ARG A 91 -16.55 -9.46 21.76
N ALA A 92 -17.77 -9.08 21.43
CA ALA A 92 -18.70 -10.00 20.77
C ALA A 92 -18.18 -10.34 19.36
N VAL A 93 -18.57 -11.52 18.89
CA VAL A 93 -18.34 -11.92 17.49
C VAL A 93 -19.14 -10.96 16.59
N PRO A 94 -18.52 -10.32 15.59
CA PRO A 94 -19.22 -9.39 14.72
C PRO A 94 -20.09 -10.12 13.70
N VAL A 95 -21.19 -9.48 13.29
CA VAL A 95 -22.00 -9.97 12.17
C VAL A 95 -21.22 -9.82 10.85
N VAL A 96 -20.47 -8.72 10.71
CA VAL A 96 -19.63 -8.42 9.55
C VAL A 96 -18.16 -8.41 9.97
N LEU A 97 -17.40 -9.42 9.53
CA LEU A 97 -16.01 -9.62 9.88
C LEU A 97 -15.09 -9.11 8.77
N GLY A 98 -14.17 -8.22 9.08
CA GLY A 98 -13.04 -7.84 8.21
C GLY A 98 -11.81 -8.67 8.51
N ILE A 99 -11.21 -9.26 7.48
CA ILE A 99 -9.99 -10.08 7.57
C ILE A 99 -8.92 -9.47 6.64
N ASP A 100 -7.70 -9.34 7.14
CA ASP A 100 -6.53 -8.95 6.34
C ASP A 100 -5.23 -9.43 6.99
N ASP A 101 -4.15 -9.57 6.21
CA ASP A 101 -2.83 -9.90 6.74
C ASP A 101 -1.90 -8.71 6.89
N PHE A 102 -1.00 -8.81 7.87
CA PHE A 102 0.12 -7.91 7.96
C PHE A 102 1.40 -8.67 8.34
N ALA A 103 2.51 -8.26 7.72
CA ALA A 103 3.82 -8.82 8.07
C ALA A 103 4.20 -8.39 9.49
N LEU A 104 4.48 -9.31 10.42
CA LEU A 104 5.04 -9.05 11.76
C LEU A 104 6.48 -8.51 11.65
N ARG A 105 7.30 -9.17 10.86
CA ARG A 105 8.67 -8.78 10.48
C ARG A 105 8.75 -8.83 8.96
N ARG A 106 9.41 -7.85 8.33
CA ARG A 106 9.46 -7.68 6.86
C ARG A 106 9.60 -9.03 6.14
N SER A 107 8.55 -9.38 5.39
CA SER A 107 8.50 -10.47 4.40
C SER A 107 8.87 -11.88 4.90
N ARG A 108 8.67 -12.19 6.19
CA ARG A 108 8.96 -13.53 6.72
C ARG A 108 7.84 -14.14 7.55
N ASN A 109 7.26 -13.37 8.46
CA ASN A 109 6.21 -13.85 9.36
C ASN A 109 4.99 -12.95 9.24
N TYR A 110 3.82 -13.55 9.02
CA TYR A 110 2.54 -12.86 8.86
C TYR A 110 1.63 -13.14 10.06
N ALA A 111 0.68 -12.25 10.27
CA ALA A 111 -0.45 -12.44 11.16
C ALA A 111 -1.69 -11.89 10.47
N THR A 112 -2.83 -12.50 10.76
CA THR A 112 -4.13 -12.07 10.25
C THR A 112 -4.80 -11.24 11.33
N VAL A 113 -5.26 -10.04 10.98
CA VAL A 113 -6.10 -9.21 11.84
C VAL A 113 -7.55 -9.48 11.52
N MET A 114 -8.37 -9.58 12.57
CA MET A 114 -9.80 -9.78 12.51
C MET A 114 -10.46 -8.57 13.15
N ILE A 115 -11.34 -7.90 12.40
CA ILE A 115 -12.02 -6.70 12.88
C ILE A 115 -13.52 -6.82 12.66
N ASP A 116 -14.28 -6.12 13.47
CA ASP A 116 -15.64 -5.74 13.10
C ASP A 116 -15.55 -4.72 11.97
N ALA A 117 -16.07 -5.06 10.79
CA ALA A 117 -15.96 -4.22 9.60
C ALA A 117 -16.80 -2.93 9.71
N ASP A 118 -17.86 -2.95 10.53
CA ASP A 118 -18.78 -1.82 10.71
C ASP A 118 -18.26 -0.84 11.76
N THR A 119 -17.72 -1.34 12.88
CA THR A 119 -17.22 -0.49 13.98
C THR A 119 -15.73 -0.21 13.90
N GLY A 120 -14.94 -1.12 13.31
CA GLY A 120 -13.47 -1.09 13.34
C GLY A 120 -12.88 -1.64 14.65
N ALA A 121 -13.70 -2.28 15.50
CA ALA A 121 -13.22 -2.95 16.70
C ALA A 121 -12.30 -4.14 16.31
N ARG A 122 -11.15 -4.27 16.96
CA ARG A 122 -10.17 -5.35 16.66
C ARG A 122 -10.56 -6.61 17.41
N ILE A 123 -11.25 -7.54 16.78
CA ILE A 123 -11.75 -8.73 17.44
C ILE A 123 -10.59 -9.63 17.86
N ASP A 124 -9.70 -9.97 16.92
CA ASP A 124 -8.52 -10.78 17.21
C ASP A 124 -7.34 -10.49 16.26
N VAL A 125 -6.19 -11.05 16.58
CA VAL A 125 -5.02 -11.19 15.73
C VAL A 125 -4.52 -12.62 15.89
N ILE A 126 -4.54 -13.39 14.80
CA ILE A 126 -4.11 -14.79 14.78
C ILE A 126 -2.78 -14.94 14.02
N PRO A 127 -1.96 -15.96 14.34
CA PRO A 127 -0.68 -16.15 13.66
C PRO A 127 -0.86 -16.74 12.25
N GLY A 128 -0.02 -16.30 11.31
CA GLY A 128 -0.02 -16.80 9.94
C GLY A 128 -0.91 -15.99 9.00
N ARG A 129 -1.11 -16.55 7.80
CA ARG A 129 -2.02 -16.07 6.74
C ARG A 129 -2.64 -17.24 5.95
N GLY A 130 -2.55 -18.44 6.53
CA GLY A 130 -3.05 -19.66 5.91
C GLY A 130 -4.54 -19.83 6.15
N ALA A 131 -5.16 -20.77 5.46
CA ALA A 131 -6.57 -21.06 5.63
C ALA A 131 -6.87 -21.62 7.04
N GLN A 132 -6.09 -22.62 7.49
CA GLN A 132 -6.38 -23.36 8.73
C GLN A 132 -6.57 -22.48 9.98
N PRO A 133 -5.67 -21.52 10.30
CA PRO A 133 -5.85 -20.69 11.50
C PRO A 133 -7.13 -19.84 11.45
N VAL A 134 -7.56 -19.43 10.25
CA VAL A 134 -8.81 -18.68 10.07
C VAL A 134 -10.00 -19.62 10.24
N THR A 135 -9.97 -20.80 9.62
CA THR A 135 -11.02 -21.83 9.76
C THR A 135 -11.25 -22.20 11.23
N ASP A 136 -10.17 -22.51 11.97
CA ASP A 136 -10.24 -22.87 13.38
C ASP A 136 -10.89 -21.74 14.21
N TRP A 137 -10.46 -20.50 13.98
CA TRP A 137 -11.01 -19.35 14.67
C TRP A 137 -12.49 -19.14 14.37
N LEU A 138 -12.93 -19.30 13.12
CA LEU A 138 -14.33 -19.14 12.72
C LEU A 138 -15.23 -20.22 13.35
N HIS A 139 -14.75 -21.46 13.50
CA HIS A 139 -15.49 -22.51 14.21
C HIS A 139 -15.68 -22.21 15.70
N GLU A 140 -14.68 -21.62 16.35
CA GLU A 140 -14.75 -21.21 17.75
C GLU A 140 -15.65 -19.99 17.99
N HIS A 141 -15.96 -19.23 16.94
CA HIS A 141 -16.67 -17.95 17.01
C HIS A 141 -17.88 -17.89 16.06
N PRO A 142 -18.95 -18.66 16.33
CA PRO A 142 -20.14 -18.65 15.50
C PRO A 142 -20.87 -17.29 15.57
N GLY A 143 -21.52 -16.90 14.47
CA GLY A 143 -22.35 -15.68 14.40
C GLY A 143 -21.96 -14.70 13.29
N VAL A 144 -20.81 -14.93 12.63
CA VAL A 144 -20.41 -14.15 11.45
C VAL A 144 -21.31 -14.50 10.25
N GLN A 145 -21.92 -13.49 9.64
CA GLN A 145 -22.79 -13.63 8.47
C GLN A 145 -22.15 -13.08 7.19
N THR A 146 -21.22 -12.13 7.32
CA THR A 146 -20.53 -11.52 6.18
C THR A 146 -19.04 -11.42 6.48
N VAL A 147 -18.20 -11.74 5.50
CA VAL A 147 -16.74 -11.65 5.63
C VAL A 147 -16.16 -10.76 4.53
N CYS A 148 -15.67 -9.58 4.92
CA CYS A 148 -14.86 -8.72 4.06
C CYS A 148 -13.41 -9.20 4.04
N ARG A 149 -12.88 -9.53 2.86
CA ARG A 149 -11.49 -10.01 2.70
C ARG A 149 -10.83 -9.46 1.45
N ASP A 150 -9.52 -9.59 1.36
CA ASP A 150 -8.78 -9.40 0.11
C ASP A 150 -9.02 -10.55 -0.89
N GLY A 151 -8.34 -10.51 -2.03
CA GLY A 151 -8.38 -11.56 -3.06
C GLY A 151 -7.64 -12.86 -2.68
N SER A 152 -7.37 -13.11 -1.39
CA SER A 152 -6.68 -14.31 -0.93
C SER A 152 -7.53 -15.56 -1.11
N THR A 153 -7.06 -16.49 -1.93
CA THR A 153 -7.69 -17.81 -2.12
C THR A 153 -7.70 -18.63 -0.82
N ALA A 154 -6.70 -18.44 0.04
CA ALA A 154 -6.63 -19.13 1.33
C ALA A 154 -7.75 -18.66 2.28
N TYR A 155 -8.05 -17.36 2.30
CA TYR A 155 -9.18 -16.84 3.10
C TYR A 155 -10.51 -17.20 2.47
N ALA A 156 -10.62 -17.14 1.14
CA ALA A 156 -11.82 -17.59 0.43
C ALA A 156 -12.17 -19.03 0.80
N GLN A 157 -11.17 -19.91 0.80
CA GLN A 157 -11.34 -21.31 1.18
C GLN A 157 -11.70 -21.47 2.66
N ALA A 158 -10.99 -20.79 3.56
CA ALA A 158 -11.26 -20.86 5.00
C ALA A 158 -12.71 -20.47 5.35
N VAL A 159 -13.24 -19.41 4.72
CA VAL A 159 -14.61 -18.97 4.93
C VAL A 159 -15.62 -19.96 4.34
N ARG A 160 -15.36 -20.52 3.14
CA ARG A 160 -16.23 -21.56 2.56
C ARG A 160 -16.32 -22.80 3.46
N ASP A 161 -15.19 -23.21 4.03
CA ASP A 161 -15.12 -24.42 4.85
C ASP A 161 -15.78 -24.21 6.22
N ALA A 162 -15.55 -23.06 6.87
CA ALA A 162 -16.08 -22.79 8.21
C ALA A 162 -17.50 -22.21 8.22
N LEU A 163 -17.86 -21.42 7.21
CA LEU A 163 -19.10 -20.63 7.14
C LEU A 163 -19.69 -20.67 5.72
N PRO A 164 -20.20 -21.82 5.24
CA PRO A 164 -20.71 -21.95 3.87
C PRO A 164 -21.89 -21.02 3.54
N GLY A 165 -22.65 -20.57 4.54
CA GLY A 165 -23.74 -19.62 4.38
C GLY A 165 -23.36 -18.14 4.49
N ALA A 166 -22.09 -17.83 4.78
CA ALA A 166 -21.65 -16.44 4.93
C ALA A 166 -21.40 -15.78 3.57
N VAL A 167 -21.87 -14.53 3.43
CA VAL A 167 -21.58 -13.72 2.24
C VAL A 167 -20.13 -13.25 2.31
N GLN A 168 -19.35 -13.61 1.30
CA GLN A 168 -17.99 -13.09 1.16
C GLN A 168 -18.04 -11.77 0.39
N VAL A 169 -17.26 -10.79 0.81
CA VAL A 169 -17.19 -9.46 0.19
C VAL A 169 -15.74 -9.15 -0.13
N SER A 170 -15.42 -8.98 -1.41
CA SER A 170 -14.08 -8.62 -1.84
C SER A 170 -13.74 -7.18 -1.50
N ASP A 171 -12.48 -6.93 -1.16
CA ASP A 171 -12.02 -5.58 -0.89
C ASP A 171 -11.90 -4.75 -2.17
N ARG A 172 -12.70 -3.67 -2.24
CA ARG A 172 -12.74 -2.72 -3.35
C ARG A 172 -11.37 -2.11 -3.67
N TRP A 173 -10.52 -1.90 -2.65
CA TRP A 173 -9.18 -1.36 -2.91
C TRP A 173 -8.34 -2.35 -3.73
N HIS A 174 -8.38 -3.64 -3.37
CA HIS A 174 -7.67 -4.68 -4.12
C HIS A 174 -8.21 -4.84 -5.54
N LEU A 175 -9.52 -4.73 -5.74
CA LEU A 175 -10.14 -4.74 -7.08
C LEU A 175 -9.63 -3.57 -7.93
N TRP A 176 -9.69 -2.35 -7.40
CA TRP A 176 -9.18 -1.16 -8.10
C TRP A 176 -7.67 -1.24 -8.35
N HIS A 177 -6.89 -1.73 -7.37
CA HIS A 177 -5.45 -1.90 -7.50
C HIS A 177 -5.12 -2.93 -8.60
N GLY A 178 -5.85 -4.03 -8.68
CA GLY A 178 -5.71 -5.02 -9.75
C GLY A 178 -5.98 -4.44 -11.14
N LEU A 179 -7.06 -3.66 -11.27
CA LEU A 179 -7.35 -2.93 -12.52
C LEU A 179 -6.23 -1.97 -12.86
N ALA A 180 -5.76 -1.18 -11.89
CA ALA A 180 -4.69 -0.20 -12.07
C ALA A 180 -3.38 -0.87 -12.54
N GLU A 181 -3.04 -2.05 -12.01
CA GLU A 181 -1.89 -2.81 -12.47
C GLU A 181 -2.05 -3.33 -13.90
N ALA A 182 -3.24 -3.83 -14.26
CA ALA A 182 -3.53 -4.29 -15.62
C ALA A 182 -3.45 -3.13 -16.61
N VAL A 183 -4.14 -2.01 -16.34
CA VAL A 183 -4.12 -0.80 -17.17
C VAL A 183 -2.71 -0.23 -17.29
N ALA A 184 -1.91 -0.24 -16.22
CA ALA A 184 -0.54 0.23 -16.29
C ALA A 184 0.34 -0.63 -17.22
N LYS A 185 0.03 -1.93 -17.37
CA LYS A 185 0.69 -2.81 -18.34
C LYS A 185 0.19 -2.54 -19.76
N GLU A 186 -1.11 -2.38 -19.96
CA GLU A 186 -1.68 -2.02 -21.27
C GLU A 186 -1.08 -0.71 -21.80
N VAL A 187 -1.11 0.34 -20.98
CA VAL A 187 -0.56 1.64 -21.36
C VAL A 187 0.94 1.54 -21.67
N ALA A 188 1.68 0.65 -21.01
CA ALA A 188 3.08 0.41 -21.32
C ALA A 188 3.28 -0.34 -22.64
N ASP A 189 2.45 -1.35 -22.92
CA ASP A 189 2.56 -2.16 -24.14
C ASP A 189 2.11 -1.38 -25.38
N HIS A 190 1.13 -0.48 -25.24
CA HIS A 190 0.69 0.45 -26.28
C HIS A 190 1.51 1.74 -26.34
N SER A 191 2.64 1.83 -25.64
CA SER A 191 3.47 3.05 -25.59
C SER A 191 3.93 3.58 -26.94
N ALA A 192 4.20 2.73 -27.92
CA ALA A 192 4.55 3.17 -29.27
C ALA A 192 3.38 3.86 -29.98
N CYS A 193 2.14 3.39 -29.77
CA CYS A 193 0.93 3.90 -30.40
C CYS A 193 0.66 5.35 -29.98
N TRP A 194 0.61 5.61 -28.66
CA TRP A 194 0.33 6.95 -28.13
C TRP A 194 1.57 7.84 -27.98
N ALA A 195 2.80 7.30 -28.08
CA ALA A 195 4.01 8.12 -28.14
C ALA A 195 4.06 8.97 -29.41
N SER A 196 3.53 8.47 -30.53
CA SER A 196 3.46 9.22 -31.79
C SER A 196 2.75 10.56 -31.64
N ALA A 197 1.63 10.58 -30.90
CA ALA A 197 0.85 11.78 -30.62
C ALA A 197 1.43 12.67 -29.52
N THR A 198 2.41 12.19 -28.74
CA THR A 198 3.06 12.97 -27.67
C THR A 198 4.53 13.30 -27.95
N GLY A 199 4.98 13.04 -29.19
CA GLY A 199 6.33 13.25 -29.69
C GLY A 199 7.20 11.99 -29.61
N VAL A 200 7.64 11.48 -30.76
CA VAL A 200 8.68 10.44 -30.85
C VAL A 200 10.04 11.08 -30.56
N GLN A 201 10.89 10.43 -29.75
CA GLN A 201 12.25 10.93 -29.57
C GLN A 201 13.07 10.67 -30.82
N ASP A 202 13.53 11.74 -31.48
CA ASP A 202 14.55 11.65 -32.51
C ASP A 202 15.94 11.93 -31.91
N GLY A 203 16.89 11.01 -32.07
CA GLY A 203 18.22 11.17 -31.46
C GLY A 203 19.10 9.91 -31.43
N PRO A 204 20.38 10.03 -31.00
CA PRO A 204 21.36 8.93 -31.09
C PRO A 204 20.92 7.65 -30.39
N ARG A 205 20.23 7.75 -29.25
CA ARG A 205 19.72 6.58 -28.52
C ARG A 205 18.56 5.89 -29.22
N ALA A 206 17.68 6.63 -29.91
CA ALA A 206 16.60 6.06 -30.70
C ALA A 206 17.19 5.27 -31.87
N ARG A 207 18.20 5.84 -32.56
CA ARG A 207 18.96 5.17 -33.64
C ARG A 207 19.64 3.89 -33.17
N THR A 208 20.41 3.94 -32.08
CA THR A 208 21.03 2.72 -31.51
C THR A 208 20.01 1.67 -31.08
N THR A 209 18.82 2.10 -30.64
CA THR A 209 17.75 1.17 -30.26
C THR A 209 17.13 0.52 -31.49
N ALA A 210 16.89 1.27 -32.56
CA ALA A 210 16.44 0.73 -33.84
C ALA A 210 17.47 -0.23 -34.44
N GLU A 211 18.74 0.17 -34.52
CA GLU A 211 19.84 -0.68 -35.00
C GLU A 211 19.93 -2.02 -34.25
N ARG A 212 19.88 -1.97 -32.91
CA ARG A 212 19.91 -3.20 -32.08
C ARG A 212 18.66 -4.05 -32.24
N TRP A 213 17.50 -3.44 -32.45
CA TRP A 213 16.28 -4.18 -32.72
C TRP A 213 16.38 -4.92 -34.04
N THR A 214 16.82 -4.24 -35.11
CA THR A 214 17.05 -4.83 -36.43
C THR A 214 18.07 -5.97 -36.37
N GLN A 215 19.17 -5.80 -35.63
CA GLN A 215 20.18 -6.85 -35.45
C GLN A 215 19.63 -8.10 -34.73
N VAL A 216 18.80 -7.91 -33.70
CA VAL A 216 18.18 -9.03 -32.97
C VAL A 216 17.15 -9.74 -33.83
N HIS A 217 16.24 -9.01 -34.49
CA HIS A 217 15.21 -9.61 -35.34
C HIS A 217 15.79 -10.28 -36.58
N GLY A 218 16.80 -9.68 -37.22
CA GLY A 218 17.49 -10.32 -38.35
C GLY A 218 18.16 -11.66 -37.99
N LEU A 219 18.69 -11.81 -36.77
CA LEU A 219 19.20 -13.11 -36.30
C LEU A 219 18.08 -14.11 -35.98
N LEU A 220 16.95 -13.64 -35.44
CA LEU A 220 15.80 -14.49 -35.14
C LEU A 220 15.11 -15.00 -36.41
N GLU A 221 15.01 -14.17 -37.45
CA GLU A 221 14.50 -14.56 -38.77
C GLU A 221 15.38 -15.64 -39.44
N GLN A 222 16.69 -15.64 -39.15
CA GLN A 222 17.62 -16.70 -39.56
C GLN A 222 17.54 -17.97 -38.70
N GLY A 223 16.59 -18.06 -37.76
CA GLY A 223 16.40 -19.21 -36.87
C GLY A 223 17.41 -19.31 -35.72
N VAL A 224 18.19 -18.26 -35.44
CA VAL A 224 19.20 -18.28 -34.38
C VAL A 224 18.53 -18.18 -33.00
N GLY A 225 18.85 -19.11 -32.10
CA GLY A 225 18.30 -19.10 -30.74
C GLY A 225 18.70 -17.85 -29.92
N LEU A 226 17.85 -17.46 -28.96
CA LEU A 226 18.04 -16.26 -28.12
C LEU A 226 19.40 -16.21 -27.39
N MET A 227 19.93 -17.38 -27.00
CA MET A 227 21.21 -17.48 -26.31
C MET A 227 22.41 -17.24 -27.24
N ASP A 228 22.30 -17.63 -28.51
CA ASP A 228 23.32 -17.33 -29.51
C ASP A 228 23.26 -15.88 -29.98
N CYS A 229 22.06 -15.30 -30.09
CA CYS A 229 21.91 -13.86 -30.31
C CYS A 229 22.64 -13.04 -29.22
N SER A 230 22.55 -13.47 -27.96
CA SER A 230 23.23 -12.85 -26.81
C SER A 230 24.76 -12.87 -26.97
N ARG A 231 25.33 -13.99 -27.41
CA ARG A 231 26.77 -14.13 -27.64
C ARG A 231 27.24 -13.31 -28.84
N ARG A 232 26.54 -13.42 -29.99
CA ARG A 232 26.91 -12.76 -31.25
C ARG A 232 26.85 -11.24 -31.17
N LEU A 233 25.85 -10.69 -30.49
CA LEU A 233 25.66 -9.25 -30.36
C LEU A 233 26.33 -8.65 -29.10
N ASN A 234 26.98 -9.48 -28.27
CA ASN A 234 27.52 -9.09 -26.97
C ASN A 234 26.50 -8.33 -26.09
N LEU A 235 25.27 -8.83 -26.06
CA LEU A 235 24.15 -8.29 -25.28
C LEU A 235 23.76 -9.28 -24.20
N SER A 236 23.32 -8.80 -23.03
CA SER A 236 22.82 -9.71 -21.99
C SER A 236 21.54 -10.42 -22.44
N LEU A 237 21.33 -11.67 -22.01
CA LEU A 237 20.17 -12.48 -22.40
C LEU A 237 18.82 -11.78 -22.11
N ASN A 238 18.72 -11.07 -20.99
CA ASN A 238 17.53 -10.29 -20.66
C ASN A 238 17.31 -9.10 -21.62
N THR A 239 18.38 -8.53 -22.16
CA THR A 239 18.31 -7.50 -23.19
C THR A 239 17.81 -8.11 -24.49
N VAL A 240 18.39 -9.23 -24.95
CA VAL A 240 17.92 -9.92 -26.16
C VAL A 240 16.44 -10.33 -26.05
N LYS A 241 16.03 -10.93 -24.92
CA LYS A 241 14.62 -11.24 -24.64
C LYS A 241 13.71 -10.01 -24.74
N ARG A 242 14.19 -8.85 -24.27
CA ARG A 242 13.45 -7.58 -24.35
C ARG A 242 13.29 -7.12 -25.80
N TYR A 243 14.35 -7.16 -26.61
CA TYR A 243 14.30 -6.78 -28.02
C TYR A 243 13.47 -7.74 -28.87
N ALA A 244 13.61 -9.05 -28.64
CA ALA A 244 12.86 -10.10 -29.33
C ALA A 244 11.33 -10.00 -29.11
N ARG A 245 10.90 -9.57 -27.92
CA ARG A 245 9.48 -9.40 -27.58
C ARG A 245 8.87 -8.11 -28.15
N ALA A 246 9.69 -7.14 -28.52
CA ALA A 246 9.22 -5.91 -29.14
C ALA A 246 9.02 -6.17 -30.63
N ASN A 247 7.82 -5.97 -31.16
CA ASN A 247 7.51 -6.07 -32.59
C ASN A 247 7.91 -4.80 -33.38
N ALA A 248 8.34 -3.74 -32.70
CA ALA A 248 8.80 -2.49 -33.31
C ALA A 248 9.86 -1.81 -32.42
N PRO A 249 10.87 -1.14 -32.99
CA PRO A 249 11.95 -0.50 -32.23
C PRO A 249 11.48 0.67 -31.34
N GLU A 250 10.38 1.33 -31.72
CA GLU A 250 9.75 2.42 -30.98
C GLU A 250 9.29 1.96 -29.59
N ARG A 251 8.85 0.69 -29.45
CA ARG A 251 8.45 0.10 -28.15
C ARG A 251 9.58 0.00 -27.13
N LEU A 252 10.82 0.08 -27.59
CA LEU A 252 12.01 -0.04 -26.74
C LEU A 252 12.57 1.32 -26.33
N GLN A 253 12.05 2.40 -26.90
CA GLN A 253 12.43 3.76 -26.54
C GLN A 253 11.97 4.04 -25.11
N ARG A 254 12.89 3.93 -24.16
CA ARG A 254 12.63 4.26 -22.77
C ARG A 254 12.86 5.75 -22.54
N VAL A 255 11.81 6.42 -22.08
CA VAL A 255 11.85 7.83 -21.71
C VAL A 255 12.95 8.09 -20.66
N PRO A 256 13.90 8.99 -20.91
CA PRO A 256 14.81 9.47 -19.88
C PRO A 256 14.01 10.16 -18.76
N LYS A 257 14.21 9.74 -17.52
CA LYS A 257 13.59 10.41 -16.37
C LYS A 257 14.36 11.70 -16.07
N TYR A 258 13.92 12.83 -16.61
CA TYR A 258 14.43 14.13 -16.20
C TYR A 258 13.65 14.64 -14.98
N ARG A 259 14.38 15.02 -13.92
CA ARG A 259 13.80 15.80 -12.82
C ARG A 259 13.71 17.27 -13.25
N PRO A 260 12.77 18.05 -12.70
CA PRO A 260 12.82 19.50 -12.82
C PRO A 260 14.21 20.01 -12.43
N THR A 261 14.70 20.96 -13.20
CA THR A 261 16.02 21.58 -13.10
C THR A 261 15.86 23.08 -13.00
N LEU A 262 16.91 23.77 -12.55
CA LEU A 262 16.94 25.22 -12.42
C LEU A 262 16.72 25.97 -13.75
N VAL A 263 16.85 25.29 -14.90
CA VAL A 263 16.66 25.86 -16.23
C VAL A 263 15.18 25.87 -16.65
N ASP A 264 14.34 25.01 -16.07
CA ASP A 264 12.94 24.85 -16.49
C ASP A 264 12.09 26.14 -16.42
N PRO A 265 12.25 27.04 -15.44
CA PRO A 265 11.54 28.32 -15.42
C PRO A 265 11.85 29.24 -16.61
N TYR A 266 12.99 29.04 -17.28
CA TYR A 266 13.46 29.87 -18.40
C TYR A 266 13.19 29.22 -19.77
N ARG A 267 12.45 28.11 -19.80
CA ARG A 267 12.19 27.33 -21.01
C ARG A 267 11.58 28.18 -22.13
N ASP A 268 10.56 28.97 -21.82
CA ASP A 268 9.82 29.74 -22.83
C ASP A 268 10.74 30.78 -23.51
N HIS A 269 11.60 31.45 -22.74
CA HIS A 269 12.61 32.36 -23.28
C HIS A 269 13.59 31.64 -24.22
N LEU A 270 14.12 30.50 -23.77
CA LEU A 270 15.05 29.69 -24.56
C LEU A 270 14.42 29.19 -25.87
N ARG A 271 13.15 28.78 -25.83
CA ARG A 271 12.39 28.34 -27.00
C ARG A 271 12.23 29.47 -28.00
N THR A 272 11.72 30.62 -27.55
CA THR A 272 11.51 31.81 -28.40
C THR A 272 12.80 32.26 -29.06
N ARG A 273 13.92 32.31 -28.31
CA ARG A 273 15.21 32.74 -28.86
C ARG A 273 15.78 31.79 -29.89
N ARG A 274 15.67 30.47 -29.66
CA ARG A 274 16.16 29.46 -30.62
C ARG A 274 15.26 29.32 -31.85
N ALA A 275 13.97 29.61 -31.73
CA ALA A 275 13.06 29.72 -32.87
C ALA A 275 13.40 30.94 -33.74
N ALA A 276 13.74 32.07 -33.12
CA ALA A 276 14.14 33.28 -33.84
C ALA A 276 15.53 33.15 -34.49
N GLU A 277 16.46 32.46 -33.85
CA GLU A 277 17.83 32.28 -34.34
C GLU A 277 18.34 30.86 -34.00
N PRO A 278 18.26 29.91 -34.95
CA PRO A 278 18.59 28.49 -34.72
C PRO A 278 20.04 28.21 -34.30
N GLY A 279 20.96 29.15 -34.55
CA GLY A 279 22.40 29.03 -34.28
C GLY A 279 22.92 29.78 -33.05
N VAL A 280 22.06 30.32 -32.18
CA VAL A 280 22.49 31.12 -31.02
C VAL A 280 23.49 30.35 -30.17
N ALA A 281 24.64 30.97 -29.91
CA ALA A 281 25.66 30.39 -29.05
C ALA A 281 25.13 30.14 -27.62
N VAL A 282 25.41 28.97 -27.04
CA VAL A 282 24.96 28.61 -25.69
C VAL A 282 25.41 29.62 -24.62
N GLN A 283 26.56 30.27 -24.81
CA GLN A 283 27.05 31.34 -23.93
C GLN A 283 26.17 32.59 -23.96
N GLN A 284 25.57 32.90 -25.10
CA GLN A 284 24.62 33.99 -25.25
C GLN A 284 23.32 33.68 -24.53
N LEU A 285 22.75 32.48 -24.75
CA LEU A 285 21.57 32.00 -24.02
C LEU A 285 21.79 31.99 -22.51
N LEU A 286 23.00 31.63 -22.06
CA LEU A 286 23.36 31.62 -20.65
C LEU A 286 23.37 33.02 -20.02
N ARG A 287 23.86 34.04 -20.76
CA ARG A 287 23.83 35.43 -20.32
C ARG A 287 22.39 35.92 -20.15
N GLU A 288 21.58 35.71 -21.17
CA GLU A 288 20.18 36.15 -21.20
C GLU A 288 19.38 35.53 -20.03
N ILE A 289 19.48 34.22 -19.80
CA ILE A 289 18.74 33.61 -18.67
C ILE A 289 19.32 34.00 -17.30
N ARG A 290 20.61 34.36 -17.19
CA ARG A 290 21.20 34.86 -15.94
C ARG A 290 20.67 36.24 -15.59
N GLU A 291 20.48 37.10 -16.58
CA GLU A 291 19.81 38.40 -16.41
C GLU A 291 18.36 38.23 -15.94
N LEU A 292 17.69 37.16 -16.40
CA LEU A 292 16.36 36.76 -15.91
C LEU A 292 16.38 36.10 -14.51
N GLY A 293 17.56 35.91 -13.90
CA GLY A 293 17.71 35.39 -12.54
C GLY A 293 18.15 33.93 -12.42
N TYR A 294 18.64 33.29 -13.49
CA TYR A 294 19.09 31.89 -13.46
C TYR A 294 20.33 31.69 -12.57
N PRO A 295 20.24 30.92 -11.46
CA PRO A 295 21.34 30.73 -10.52
C PRO A 295 22.24 29.52 -10.86
N GLY A 296 21.98 28.82 -11.97
CA GLY A 296 22.61 27.55 -12.29
C GLY A 296 23.88 27.65 -13.14
N SER A 297 24.50 26.50 -13.40
CA SER A 297 25.75 26.41 -14.18
C SER A 297 25.51 26.37 -15.69
N ALA A 298 26.55 26.75 -16.45
CA ALA A 298 26.59 26.63 -17.91
C ALA A 298 26.40 25.18 -18.37
N ASN A 299 27.06 24.23 -17.70
CA ASN A 299 26.96 22.80 -18.00
C ASN A 299 25.53 22.27 -17.86
N LEU A 300 24.76 22.81 -16.89
CA LEU A 300 23.35 22.44 -16.74
C LEU A 300 22.51 22.94 -17.93
N LEU A 301 22.76 24.15 -18.42
CA LEU A 301 22.11 24.69 -19.62
C LEU A 301 22.49 23.90 -20.88
N THR A 302 23.78 23.66 -21.12
CA THR A 302 24.24 22.87 -22.27
C THR A 302 23.61 21.48 -22.27
N ARG A 303 23.59 20.82 -21.10
CA ARG A 303 22.93 19.52 -20.95
C ARG A 303 21.42 19.61 -21.18
N TYR A 304 20.77 20.69 -20.74
CA TYR A 304 19.34 20.92 -20.94
C TYR A 304 18.98 21.07 -22.43
N LEU A 305 19.77 21.85 -23.16
CA LEU A 305 19.61 22.08 -24.60
C LEU A 305 19.91 20.81 -25.42
N ASN A 306 21.01 20.11 -25.12
CA ASN A 306 21.36 18.84 -25.78
C ASN A 306 20.34 17.72 -25.52
N GLN A 307 19.49 17.88 -24.50
CA GLN A 307 18.40 16.95 -24.19
C GLN A 307 17.10 17.29 -24.94
N GLY A 308 17.07 18.33 -25.80
CA GLY A 308 15.87 18.78 -26.52
C GLY A 308 14.83 19.45 -25.63
N ARG A 309 15.17 19.76 -24.37
CA ARG A 309 14.18 20.19 -23.36
C ARG A 309 13.66 21.60 -23.60
N ALA A 310 14.30 22.40 -24.46
CA ALA A 310 13.84 23.74 -24.81
C ALA A 310 12.83 23.73 -25.96
N GLU A 311 12.93 22.75 -26.87
CA GLU A 311 12.03 22.61 -28.03
C GLU A 311 10.77 21.78 -27.74
N ASP A 312 10.83 20.83 -26.81
CA ASP A 312 9.65 20.03 -26.43
C ASP A 312 8.69 20.84 -25.52
N ASP A 313 7.54 21.23 -26.07
CA ASP A 313 6.44 21.88 -25.34
C ASP A 313 5.86 21.00 -24.22
N HIS A 314 6.10 19.69 -24.29
CA HIS A 314 5.43 18.73 -23.44
C HIS A 314 6.49 17.89 -22.73
N PRO A 315 6.64 17.96 -21.39
CA PRO A 315 7.47 16.98 -20.70
C PRO A 315 6.99 15.59 -21.09
N HIS A 316 7.85 14.78 -21.70
CA HIS A 316 7.47 13.48 -22.24
C HIS A 316 6.73 12.64 -21.19
N LEU A 317 5.67 11.98 -21.63
CA LEU A 317 4.80 11.23 -20.74
C LEU A 317 5.34 9.80 -20.62
N SER A 318 5.87 9.43 -19.45
CA SER A 318 6.20 8.02 -19.20
C SER A 318 4.92 7.17 -19.13
N PRO A 319 4.95 5.87 -19.48
CA PRO A 319 3.78 5.00 -19.35
C PRO A 319 3.12 5.02 -17.96
N ARG A 320 3.91 5.13 -16.89
CA ARG A 320 3.39 5.28 -15.53
C ARG A 320 2.62 6.58 -15.29
N ARG A 321 3.03 7.68 -15.94
CA ARG A 321 2.33 8.97 -15.86
C ARG A 321 1.08 8.93 -16.73
N ALA A 322 1.14 8.30 -17.90
CA ALA A 322 -0.03 8.06 -18.76
C ALA A 322 -1.09 7.23 -18.02
N ALA A 323 -0.71 6.07 -17.49
CA ALA A 323 -1.60 5.24 -16.68
C ALA A 323 -2.17 6.00 -15.48
N ARG A 324 -1.37 6.84 -14.82
CA ARG A 324 -1.86 7.70 -13.75
C ARG A 324 -2.92 8.69 -14.23
N LEU A 325 -2.81 9.26 -15.43
CA LEU A 325 -3.85 10.14 -15.98
C LEU A 325 -5.15 9.38 -16.19
N LEU A 326 -5.10 8.19 -16.81
CA LEU A 326 -6.27 7.33 -17.01
C LEU A 326 -6.95 6.96 -15.67
N LEU A 327 -6.15 6.64 -14.65
CA LEU A 327 -6.64 6.18 -13.33
C LEU A 327 -7.01 7.33 -12.37
N THR A 328 -6.75 8.58 -12.73
CA THR A 328 -7.12 9.73 -11.88
C THR A 328 -8.57 10.10 -12.15
N ARG A 329 -9.33 10.41 -11.10
CA ARG A 329 -10.73 10.83 -11.28
C ARG A 329 -10.81 12.08 -12.18
N PRO A 330 -11.77 12.13 -13.13
CA PRO A 330 -11.87 13.23 -14.09
C PRO A 330 -11.96 14.62 -13.44
N ASP A 331 -12.64 14.74 -12.30
CA ASP A 331 -12.79 15.99 -11.53
C ASP A 331 -11.51 16.47 -10.84
N LYS A 332 -10.49 15.60 -10.74
CA LYS A 332 -9.19 15.91 -10.13
C LYS A 332 -8.09 16.22 -11.15
N LEU A 333 -8.39 16.09 -12.43
CA LEU A 333 -7.46 16.45 -13.49
C LEU A 333 -7.51 17.97 -13.73
N THR A 334 -6.34 18.59 -13.83
CA THR A 334 -6.22 19.97 -14.32
C THR A 334 -6.57 20.06 -15.81
N THR A 335 -6.92 21.24 -16.33
CA THR A 335 -7.22 21.45 -17.76
C THR A 335 -6.14 20.89 -18.67
N SER A 336 -4.86 21.20 -18.39
CA SER A 336 -3.73 20.64 -19.15
C SER A 336 -3.63 19.11 -19.13
N GLN A 337 -4.07 18.48 -18.03
CA GLN A 337 -4.05 17.02 -17.89
C GLN A 337 -5.23 16.38 -18.61
N GLN A 338 -6.38 17.06 -18.66
CA GLN A 338 -7.54 16.65 -19.44
C GLN A 338 -7.24 16.71 -20.94
N GLU A 339 -6.64 17.80 -21.42
CA GLU A 339 -6.15 17.92 -22.81
C GLU A 339 -5.15 16.81 -23.15
N ARG A 340 -4.18 16.57 -22.26
CA ARG A 340 -3.20 15.48 -22.43
C ARG A 340 -3.87 14.11 -22.48
N LEU A 341 -4.87 13.86 -21.63
CA LEU A 341 -5.60 12.61 -21.62
C LEU A 341 -6.41 12.42 -22.92
N ALA A 342 -7.04 13.48 -23.42
CA ALA A 342 -7.76 13.48 -24.69
C ALA A 342 -6.82 13.19 -25.87
N GLN A 343 -5.62 13.77 -25.90
CA GLN A 343 -4.60 13.45 -26.90
C GLN A 343 -4.18 11.98 -26.86
N LEU A 344 -3.99 11.40 -25.68
CA LEU A 344 -3.62 9.98 -25.54
C LEU A 344 -4.71 9.05 -26.02
N ALA A 345 -5.97 9.32 -25.65
CA ALA A 345 -7.12 8.53 -26.09
C ALA A 345 -7.28 8.64 -27.62
N GLY A 346 -7.24 9.86 -28.17
CA GLY A 346 -7.38 10.09 -29.62
C GLY A 346 -6.25 9.49 -30.47
N ALA A 347 -5.09 9.23 -29.87
CA ALA A 347 -3.94 8.65 -30.57
C ALA A 347 -4.04 7.13 -30.78
N CYS A 348 -4.79 6.44 -29.93
CA CYS A 348 -4.73 4.99 -29.85
C CYS A 348 -6.10 4.41 -29.42
N PRO A 349 -6.77 3.62 -30.28
CA PRO A 349 -8.05 2.98 -29.94
C PRO A 349 -7.98 2.20 -28.63
N GLU A 350 -6.89 1.47 -28.40
CA GLU A 350 -6.69 0.65 -27.20
C GLU A 350 -6.60 1.49 -25.91
N ILE A 351 -6.09 2.73 -26.01
CA ILE A 351 -6.06 3.67 -24.87
C ILE A 351 -7.44 4.28 -24.64
N THR A 352 -8.22 4.49 -25.70
CA THR A 352 -9.63 4.90 -25.59
C THR A 352 -10.47 3.83 -24.90
N ASP A 353 -10.28 2.58 -25.29
CA ASP A 353 -10.98 1.44 -24.67
C ASP A 353 -10.54 1.25 -23.22
N ALA A 354 -9.24 1.30 -22.93
CA ALA A 354 -8.73 1.25 -21.57
C ALA A 354 -9.28 2.38 -20.69
N LEU A 355 -9.38 3.61 -21.21
CA LEU A 355 -9.97 4.74 -20.49
C LEU A 355 -11.46 4.51 -20.19
N SER A 356 -12.22 4.04 -21.19
CA SER A 356 -13.65 3.72 -21.06
C SER A 356 -13.87 2.62 -20.02
N LEU A 357 -13.06 1.57 -20.05
CA LEU A 357 -13.11 0.48 -19.07
C LEU A 357 -12.74 0.95 -17.66
N VAL A 358 -11.75 1.83 -17.51
CA VAL A 358 -11.41 2.41 -16.20
C VAL A 358 -12.56 3.22 -15.63
N GLN A 359 -13.19 4.07 -16.44
CA GLN A 359 -14.32 4.90 -16.02
C GLN A 359 -15.54 4.04 -15.68
N GLY A 360 -15.85 3.05 -16.51
CA GLY A 360 -16.93 2.09 -16.26
C GLY A 360 -16.74 1.32 -14.96
N PHE A 361 -15.54 0.78 -14.72
CA PHE A 361 -15.25 0.06 -13.48
C PHE A 361 -15.26 0.97 -12.26
N ALA A 362 -14.75 2.21 -12.39
CA ALA A 362 -14.79 3.19 -11.30
C ALA A 362 -16.22 3.50 -10.85
N ALA A 363 -17.18 3.51 -11.78
CA ALA A 363 -18.60 3.69 -11.46
C ALA A 363 -19.15 2.52 -10.61
N LEU A 364 -18.75 1.27 -10.92
CA LEU A 364 -19.15 0.07 -10.17
C LEU A 364 -18.67 0.07 -8.71
N LEU A 365 -17.61 0.82 -8.38
CA LEU A 365 -17.11 0.90 -7.00
C LEU A 365 -18.05 1.65 -6.06
N LYS A 366 -19.02 2.40 -6.58
CA LYS A 366 -20.13 2.95 -5.79
C LYS A 366 -21.22 1.89 -5.70
N PRO A 367 -21.53 1.37 -4.50
CA PRO A 367 -22.43 0.22 -4.39
C PRO A 367 -23.84 0.52 -4.84
N ASP A 368 -24.40 -0.36 -5.67
CA ASP A 368 -25.76 -0.32 -6.18
C ASP A 368 -26.20 -1.73 -6.60
N GLN A 369 -27.47 -2.08 -6.45
CA GLN A 369 -27.98 -3.41 -6.82
C GLN A 369 -27.89 -3.66 -8.33
N SER A 370 -28.02 -2.62 -9.15
CA SER A 370 -27.88 -2.73 -10.62
C SER A 370 -26.45 -3.06 -11.08
N ASN A 371 -25.45 -2.91 -10.20
CA ASN A 371 -24.05 -3.17 -10.53
C ASN A 371 -23.78 -4.65 -10.86
N ALA A 372 -24.63 -5.58 -10.42
CA ALA A 372 -24.47 -6.99 -10.76
C ALA A 372 -24.54 -7.21 -12.28
N THR A 373 -25.57 -6.67 -12.93
CA THR A 373 -25.71 -6.72 -14.39
C THR A 373 -24.68 -5.83 -15.08
N ALA A 374 -24.37 -4.67 -14.50
CA ALA A 374 -23.39 -3.75 -15.09
C ALA A 374 -21.96 -4.34 -15.09
N LEU A 375 -21.58 -5.16 -14.10
CA LEU A 375 -20.30 -5.85 -14.09
C LEU A 375 -20.19 -6.87 -15.23
N GLN A 376 -21.27 -7.61 -15.52
CA GLN A 376 -21.30 -8.55 -16.65
C GLN A 376 -21.13 -7.83 -17.98
N ALA A 377 -21.85 -6.71 -18.17
CA ALA A 377 -21.70 -5.87 -19.35
C ALA A 377 -20.28 -5.29 -19.47
N TRP A 378 -19.70 -4.87 -18.35
CA TRP A 378 -18.32 -4.36 -18.30
C TRP A 378 -17.29 -5.44 -18.65
N ALA A 379 -17.45 -6.66 -18.12
CA ALA A 379 -16.58 -7.79 -18.44
C ALA A 379 -16.66 -8.16 -19.93
N ALA A 380 -17.87 -8.17 -20.51
CA ALA A 380 -18.06 -8.41 -21.94
C ALA A 380 -17.39 -7.32 -22.79
N ALA A 381 -17.54 -6.03 -22.42
CA ALA A 381 -16.85 -4.93 -23.09
C ALA A 381 -15.33 -5.06 -23.01
N ALA A 382 -14.79 -5.52 -21.87
CA ALA A 382 -13.36 -5.75 -21.70
C ALA A 382 -12.83 -6.88 -22.61
N GLN A 383 -13.64 -7.91 -22.89
CA GLN A 383 -13.29 -8.97 -23.84
C GLN A 383 -13.33 -8.47 -25.30
N VAL A 384 -14.30 -7.62 -25.64
CA VAL A 384 -14.42 -7.03 -27.00
C VAL A 384 -13.27 -6.06 -27.30
N ALA A 385 -12.81 -5.31 -26.30
CA ALA A 385 -11.65 -4.42 -26.43
C ALA A 385 -10.33 -5.16 -26.70
N ASP A 386 -10.29 -6.49 -26.51
CA ASP A 386 -9.13 -7.37 -26.73
C ASP A 386 -7.83 -6.88 -26.08
N LEU A 387 -7.92 -6.50 -24.80
CA LEU A 387 -6.80 -6.00 -23.99
C LEU A 387 -6.23 -7.13 -23.12
N PRO A 388 -5.06 -7.74 -23.44
CA PRO A 388 -4.61 -9.00 -22.86
C PRO A 388 -4.38 -9.02 -21.34
N HIS A 389 -3.87 -7.92 -20.78
CA HIS A 389 -3.69 -7.75 -19.33
C HIS A 389 -5.03 -7.53 -18.62
N LEU A 390 -6.00 -6.88 -19.27
CA LEU A 390 -7.36 -6.77 -18.75
C LEU A 390 -8.11 -8.10 -18.80
N HIS A 391 -7.89 -8.95 -19.82
CA HIS A 391 -8.45 -10.32 -19.82
C HIS A 391 -7.99 -11.13 -18.59
N SER A 392 -6.74 -10.96 -18.18
CA SER A 392 -6.22 -11.61 -16.98
C SER A 392 -6.88 -11.08 -15.70
N PHE A 393 -7.20 -9.79 -15.66
CA PHE A 393 -7.94 -9.18 -14.56
C PHE A 393 -9.39 -9.65 -14.51
N VAL A 394 -10.08 -9.71 -15.65
CA VAL A 394 -11.46 -10.21 -15.77
C VAL A 394 -11.55 -11.67 -15.30
N ARG A 395 -10.63 -12.54 -15.72
CA ARG A 395 -10.56 -13.94 -15.21
C ARG A 395 -10.40 -13.99 -13.69
N GLY A 396 -9.64 -13.07 -13.11
CA GLY A 396 -9.49 -12.97 -11.66
C GLY A 396 -10.79 -12.56 -10.96
N ILE A 397 -11.57 -11.65 -11.56
CA ILE A 397 -12.91 -11.30 -11.07
C ILE A 397 -13.85 -12.51 -11.15
N GLU A 398 -13.86 -13.23 -12.27
CA GLU A 398 -14.72 -14.39 -12.49
C GLU A 398 -14.45 -15.53 -11.49
N GLN A 399 -13.19 -15.74 -11.11
CA GLN A 399 -12.81 -16.74 -10.10
C GLN A 399 -13.37 -16.42 -8.70
N ASP A 400 -13.64 -15.15 -8.41
CA ASP A 400 -14.16 -14.69 -7.13
C ASP A 400 -15.49 -13.92 -7.30
N HIS A 401 -16.27 -14.33 -8.31
CA HIS A 401 -17.41 -13.60 -8.84
C HIS A 401 -18.38 -13.15 -7.75
N ASP A 402 -18.84 -14.07 -6.91
CA ASP A 402 -19.87 -13.77 -5.90
C ASP A 402 -19.37 -12.76 -4.86
N ALA A 403 -18.09 -12.83 -4.51
CA ALA A 403 -17.49 -11.88 -3.57
C ALA A 403 -17.27 -10.50 -4.20
N VAL A 404 -16.96 -10.44 -5.50
CA VAL A 404 -16.87 -9.17 -6.25
C VAL A 404 -18.25 -8.55 -6.42
N ILE A 405 -19.28 -9.34 -6.76
CA ILE A 405 -20.67 -8.87 -6.83
C ILE A 405 -21.08 -8.29 -5.49
N ALA A 406 -20.86 -9.01 -4.39
CA ALA A 406 -21.17 -8.51 -3.06
C ALA A 406 -20.42 -7.21 -2.73
N ALA A 407 -19.17 -7.07 -3.18
CA ALA A 407 -18.39 -5.83 -3.01
C ALA A 407 -19.02 -4.62 -3.70
N ILE A 408 -19.66 -4.79 -4.85
CA ILE A 408 -20.24 -3.70 -5.64
C ILE A 408 -21.75 -3.54 -5.46
N THR A 409 -22.44 -4.43 -4.73
CA THR A 409 -23.88 -4.32 -4.46
C THR A 409 -24.21 -4.05 -3.00
N THR A 410 -23.33 -4.41 -2.06
CA THR A 410 -23.54 -4.23 -0.61
C THR A 410 -22.77 -3.02 -0.06
N PRO A 411 -23.19 -2.43 1.08
CA PRO A 411 -22.43 -1.34 1.69
C PRO A 411 -21.13 -1.79 2.37
N HIS A 412 -20.99 -3.08 2.68
CA HIS A 412 -19.87 -3.62 3.45
C HIS A 412 -18.54 -3.48 2.69
N HIS A 413 -17.48 -3.16 3.44
CA HIS A 413 -16.16 -2.95 2.86
C HIS A 413 -15.04 -3.17 3.88
N ASN A 414 -13.83 -3.46 3.41
CA ASN A 414 -12.66 -3.66 4.27
C ASN A 414 -11.90 -2.36 4.64
N GLY A 415 -12.45 -1.17 4.32
CA GLY A 415 -11.75 0.11 4.49
C GLY A 415 -11.30 0.43 5.92
N ARG A 416 -12.06 0.00 6.94
CA ARG A 416 -11.65 0.18 8.36
C ARG A 416 -10.41 -0.64 8.71
N THR A 417 -10.18 -1.75 8.04
CA THR A 417 -9.01 -2.61 8.22
C THR A 417 -7.73 -1.90 7.83
N GLU A 418 -7.76 -1.02 6.82
CA GLU A 418 -6.61 -0.16 6.48
C GLU A 418 -6.23 0.77 7.64
N GLY A 419 -7.22 1.36 8.31
CA GLY A 419 -7.02 2.18 9.50
C GLY A 419 -6.39 1.39 10.65
N VAL A 420 -6.89 0.18 10.89
CA VAL A 420 -6.33 -0.76 11.88
C VAL A 420 -4.91 -1.16 11.52
N ASN A 421 -4.64 -1.49 10.26
CA ASN A 421 -3.31 -1.83 9.77
C ASN A 421 -2.32 -0.67 9.91
N THR A 422 -2.77 0.56 9.66
CA THR A 422 -1.96 1.76 9.86
C THR A 422 -1.61 1.94 11.34
N ARG A 423 -2.58 1.73 12.24
CA ARG A 423 -2.33 1.74 13.69
C ARG A 423 -1.39 0.62 14.12
N THR A 424 -1.55 -0.59 13.59
CA THR A 424 -0.64 -1.72 13.81
C THR A 424 0.78 -1.41 13.35
N LYS A 425 0.95 -0.78 12.18
CA LYS A 425 2.26 -0.30 11.69
C LYS A 425 2.87 0.71 12.65
N MET A 426 2.07 1.63 13.21
CA MET A 426 2.54 2.58 14.24
C MET A 426 2.99 1.86 15.52
N LEU A 427 2.18 0.95 16.07
CA LEU A 427 2.53 0.17 17.28
C LEU A 427 3.83 -0.60 17.10
N LYS A 428 4.02 -1.22 15.92
CA LYS A 428 5.26 -1.91 15.57
C LYS A 428 6.47 -0.98 15.53
N ARG A 429 6.34 0.20 14.91
CA ARG A 429 7.41 1.21 14.80
C ARG A 429 7.80 1.75 16.17
N GLN A 430 6.83 1.99 17.05
CA GLN A 430 7.06 2.40 18.43
C GLN A 430 7.92 1.39 19.21
N MET A 431 7.87 0.11 18.82
CA MET A 431 8.63 -0.99 19.43
C MET A 431 9.87 -1.38 18.62
N TYR A 432 10.27 -0.55 17.64
CA TYR A 432 11.42 -0.78 16.75
C TYR A 432 11.37 -2.13 16.01
N GLY A 433 10.17 -2.69 15.79
CA GLY A 433 10.00 -4.00 15.15
C GLY A 433 10.54 -5.20 15.94
N ARG A 434 10.77 -5.05 17.26
CA ARG A 434 11.31 -6.11 18.14
C ARG A 434 10.26 -6.81 18.99
N ALA A 435 8.97 -6.49 18.79
CA ALA A 435 7.89 -7.15 19.52
C ALA A 435 7.66 -8.55 18.97
N GLY A 436 7.64 -9.57 19.85
CA GLY A 436 7.14 -10.89 19.51
C GLY A 436 5.62 -10.86 19.31
N PHE A 437 5.08 -11.94 18.73
CA PHE A 437 3.64 -12.05 18.39
C PHE A 437 2.73 -11.76 19.59
N ALA A 438 2.91 -12.45 20.72
CA ALA A 438 2.05 -12.30 21.89
C ALA A 438 1.97 -10.85 22.40
N LEU A 439 3.10 -10.16 22.46
CA LEU A 439 3.18 -8.76 22.88
C LEU A 439 2.50 -7.83 21.87
N LEU A 440 2.71 -8.07 20.58
CA LEU A 440 2.11 -7.24 19.54
C LEU A 440 0.59 -7.45 19.46
N ARG A 441 0.12 -8.70 19.46
CA ARG A 441 -1.30 -9.06 19.54
C ARG A 441 -1.96 -8.34 20.72
N HIS A 442 -1.38 -8.47 21.91
CA HIS A 442 -1.93 -7.85 23.11
C HIS A 442 -2.08 -6.33 22.96
N ARG A 443 -1.08 -5.65 22.38
CA ARG A 443 -1.17 -4.19 22.13
C ARG A 443 -2.20 -3.81 21.08
N ILE A 444 -2.34 -4.59 20.01
CA ILE A 444 -3.34 -4.33 18.97
C ILE A 444 -4.73 -4.40 19.58
N LEU A 445 -5.00 -5.43 20.39
CA LEU A 445 -6.32 -5.67 21.00
C LEU A 445 -6.65 -4.68 22.13
N LEU A 446 -5.64 -4.21 22.88
CA LEU A 446 -5.81 -3.19 23.92
C LEU A 446 -6.08 -1.78 23.39
N GLY A 447 -5.49 -1.42 22.24
CA GLY A 447 -5.73 -0.10 21.64
C GLY A 447 -7.18 0.04 21.22
#